data_AF-A0A7X7MRD5-F1
#
_entry.id   AF-A0A7X7MRD5-F1
#
_cell.length_a   1.000
_cell.length_b   1.000
_cell.length_c   1.000
_cell.angle_alpha   90.00
_cell.angle_beta   90.00
_cell.angle_gamma   90.00
#
_symmetry.space_group_name_H-M   'P 1'
#
loop_
_entity.id
_entity.type
_entity.pdbx_description
1 polymer ?
#
loop_
_entity_poly.entity_id
_entity_poly.type
_entity_poly.pdbx_seq_one_letter_code
_entity_poly.pdbx_strand_id
1 'polypeptide(L)'
;MTGLFQQMGSFTAILEPDSVQDFFGIGKLAYFRDWAELRLGDWISGRGAELTESVANVWREGKATPVRHPFGGDGKRPPETPRNMSEWAEMLNLAAKWLQTRWKREIGSTAWVSENQLYQLLKRQLKGLQVQQHAQPTWISPQHLDVFIPEVSIAVEYMGRQHYEPIDFFGGNTGFKELQARDARKQETCAKRGIALHFVKYDEDIGSRAGELVALAKRRKEMPNKSVEHYVSPGADAG
;
A
#
# COMPACT_ATOMS: atom_id res chain seq x y z
N MET A 1 -12.87 5.10 4.38
CA MET A 1 -12.43 3.94 5.21
C MET A 1 -13.30 3.67 6.42
N THR A 2 -13.50 4.64 7.33
CA THR A 2 -14.27 4.43 8.56
C THR A 2 -15.67 3.85 8.32
N GLY A 3 -16.38 4.37 7.31
CA GLY A 3 -17.69 3.81 6.91
C GLY A 3 -17.62 2.35 6.47
N LEU A 4 -16.58 1.93 5.74
CA LEU A 4 -16.41 0.54 5.31
C LEU A 4 -16.17 -0.41 6.49
N PHE A 5 -15.30 -0.02 7.45
CA PHE A 5 -15.09 -0.83 8.65
C PHE A 5 -16.37 -0.97 9.49
N GLN A 6 -17.13 0.12 9.63
CA GLN A 6 -18.41 0.10 10.36
C GLN A 6 -19.44 -0.80 9.67
N GLN A 7 -19.55 -0.72 8.34
CA GLN A 7 -20.48 -1.55 7.60
C GLN A 7 -20.11 -3.04 7.70
N MET A 8 -18.83 -3.37 7.54
CA MET A 8 -18.34 -4.76 7.70
C MET A 8 -18.46 -5.28 9.14
N GLY A 9 -18.49 -4.40 10.15
CA GLY A 9 -18.76 -4.76 11.54
C GLY A 9 -20.24 -4.76 11.91
N SER A 10 -21.14 -4.43 10.97
CA SER A 10 -22.58 -4.34 11.25
C SER A 10 -23.25 -5.72 11.24
N PHE A 11 -24.23 -5.90 12.12
CA PHE A 11 -25.02 -7.14 12.20
C PHE A 11 -25.76 -7.46 10.90
N THR A 12 -26.22 -6.44 10.17
CA THR A 12 -26.89 -6.59 8.87
C THR A 12 -25.96 -7.19 7.82
N ALA A 13 -24.68 -6.80 7.79
CA ALA A 13 -23.69 -7.36 6.85
C ALA A 13 -23.32 -8.82 7.17
N ILE A 14 -23.48 -9.28 8.41
CA ILE A 14 -23.22 -10.67 8.82
C ILE A 14 -24.32 -11.63 8.32
N LEU A 15 -25.54 -11.12 8.10
CA LEU A 15 -26.71 -11.93 7.74
C LEU A 15 -27.02 -11.91 6.23
N GLU A 16 -26.38 -11.04 5.45
CA GLU A 16 -26.56 -10.93 4.00
C GLU A 16 -25.49 -11.75 3.23
N PRO A 17 -25.88 -12.75 2.42
CA PRO A 17 -24.92 -13.57 1.66
C PRO A 17 -24.19 -12.83 0.54
N ASP A 18 -24.67 -11.66 0.08
CA ASP A 18 -24.03 -10.83 -0.95
C ASP A 18 -23.25 -9.63 -0.36
N SER A 19 -22.98 -9.64 0.95
CA SER A 19 -22.37 -8.51 1.64
C SER A 19 -20.89 -8.33 1.29
N VAL A 20 -20.39 -7.11 1.51
CA VAL A 20 -19.00 -6.71 1.26
C VAL A 20 -17.94 -7.58 1.97
N GLN A 21 -18.35 -8.34 3.01
CA GLN A 21 -17.46 -9.20 3.78
C GLN A 21 -16.80 -10.31 2.95
N ASP A 22 -17.41 -10.76 1.85
CA ASP A 22 -16.98 -11.94 1.09
C ASP A 22 -15.58 -11.84 0.49
N PHE A 23 -15.00 -10.64 0.39
CA PHE A 23 -13.67 -10.46 -0.18
C PHE A 23 -12.68 -9.69 0.68
N PHE A 24 -13.15 -8.64 1.35
CA PHE A 24 -12.38 -7.90 2.34
C PHE A 24 -12.98 -8.21 3.70
N GLY A 25 -12.57 -9.33 4.31
CA GLY A 25 -12.73 -9.45 5.76
C GLY A 25 -12.02 -8.29 6.46
N ILE A 26 -12.50 -7.92 7.67
CA ILE A 26 -11.98 -6.77 8.45
C ILE A 26 -10.45 -6.82 8.57
N GLY A 27 -9.88 -8.01 8.85
CA GLY A 27 -8.42 -8.18 8.97
C GLY A 27 -7.67 -7.90 7.67
N LYS A 28 -8.22 -8.30 6.52
CA LYS A 28 -7.62 -8.04 5.21
C LYS A 28 -7.67 -6.54 4.88
N LEU A 29 -8.79 -5.87 5.09
CA LEU A 29 -8.87 -4.42 4.85
C LEU A 29 -7.96 -3.63 5.80
N ALA A 30 -7.83 -4.05 7.05
CA ALA A 30 -6.89 -3.46 8.00
C ALA A 30 -5.45 -3.61 7.54
N TYR A 31 -5.06 -4.79 7.05
CA TYR A 31 -3.72 -5.03 6.51
C TYR A 31 -3.40 -4.13 5.28
N PHE A 32 -4.38 -3.89 4.42
CA PHE A 32 -4.23 -3.02 3.23
C PHE A 32 -4.73 -1.59 3.44
N ARG A 33 -4.83 -1.11 4.70
CA ARG A 33 -5.51 0.16 5.02
C ARG A 33 -4.98 1.33 4.21
N ASP A 34 -3.68 1.58 4.21
CA ASP A 34 -3.12 2.79 3.57
C ASP A 34 -3.24 2.73 2.04
N TRP A 35 -3.12 1.54 1.45
CA TRP A 35 -3.41 1.34 0.03
C TRP A 35 -4.89 1.60 -0.28
N ALA A 36 -5.78 1.12 0.59
CA ALA A 36 -7.22 1.29 0.43
C ALA A 36 -7.63 2.77 0.59
N GLU A 37 -7.07 3.49 1.55
CA GLU A 37 -7.27 4.93 1.74
C GLU A 37 -6.89 5.71 0.49
N LEU A 38 -5.66 5.46 0.02
CA LEU A 38 -5.14 6.10 -1.18
C LEU A 38 -6.01 5.79 -2.40
N ARG A 39 -6.46 4.55 -2.59
CA ARG A 39 -7.35 4.17 -3.71
C ARG A 39 -8.74 4.78 -3.58
N LEU A 40 -9.35 4.76 -2.40
CA LEU A 40 -10.65 5.38 -2.19
C LEU A 40 -10.59 6.89 -2.41
N GLY A 41 -9.47 7.55 -2.06
CA GLY A 41 -9.25 8.96 -2.38
C GLY A 41 -9.36 9.24 -3.89
N ASP A 42 -8.75 8.40 -4.72
CA ASP A 42 -8.89 8.52 -6.19
C ASP A 42 -10.28 8.17 -6.70
N TRP A 43 -10.97 7.22 -6.06
CA TRP A 43 -12.34 6.90 -6.43
C TRP A 43 -13.25 8.08 -6.15
N ILE A 44 -13.17 8.68 -4.96
CA ILE A 44 -13.95 9.87 -4.56
C ILE A 44 -13.61 11.06 -5.46
N SER A 45 -12.34 11.23 -5.85
CA SER A 45 -11.91 12.31 -6.76
C SER A 45 -12.30 12.09 -8.23
N GLY A 46 -12.92 10.95 -8.55
CA GLY A 46 -13.29 10.57 -9.90
C GLY A 46 -14.68 9.95 -9.95
N ARG A 47 -14.76 8.65 -10.25
CA ARG A 47 -16.03 7.92 -10.48
C ARG A 47 -17.01 8.00 -9.28
N GLY A 48 -16.50 8.11 -8.06
CA GLY A 48 -17.30 8.21 -6.84
C GLY A 48 -17.78 9.63 -6.52
N ALA A 49 -17.28 10.66 -7.22
CA ALA A 49 -17.59 12.05 -6.91
C ALA A 49 -19.10 12.35 -7.03
N GLU A 50 -19.68 12.05 -8.20
CA GLU A 50 -21.11 12.27 -8.47
C GLU A 50 -22.01 11.48 -7.51
N LEU A 51 -21.64 10.24 -7.21
CA LEU A 51 -22.38 9.40 -6.27
C LEU A 51 -22.33 9.96 -4.85
N THR A 52 -21.14 10.39 -4.41
CA THR A 52 -20.94 10.99 -3.08
C THR A 52 -21.73 12.29 -2.94
N GLU A 53 -21.73 13.12 -3.98
CA GLU A 53 -22.50 14.35 -4.04
C GLU A 53 -24.02 14.08 -4.04
N SER A 54 -24.47 13.07 -4.80
CA SER A 54 -25.87 12.63 -4.81
C SER A 54 -26.34 12.21 -3.41
N VAL A 55 -25.57 11.36 -2.72
CA VAL A 55 -25.89 10.93 -1.34
C VAL A 55 -25.91 12.13 -0.38
N ALA A 56 -24.98 13.07 -0.52
CA ALA A 56 -24.95 14.29 0.28
C ALA A 56 -26.17 15.19 0.03
N ASN A 57 -26.65 15.29 -1.21
CA ASN A 57 -27.88 16.01 -1.56
C ASN A 57 -29.11 15.37 -0.91
N VAL A 58 -29.25 14.05 -0.99
CA VAL A 58 -30.36 13.30 -0.35
C VAL A 58 -30.43 13.58 1.15
N TRP A 59 -29.28 13.60 1.82
CA TRP A 59 -29.19 13.98 3.22
C TRP A 59 -29.64 15.43 3.48
N ARG A 60 -29.09 16.39 2.71
CA ARG A 60 -29.41 17.82 2.86
C ARG A 60 -30.89 18.15 2.63
N GLU A 61 -31.55 17.41 1.76
CA GLU A 61 -32.97 17.58 1.44
C GLU A 61 -33.91 16.87 2.44
N GLY A 62 -33.37 16.14 3.42
CA GLY A 62 -34.17 15.38 4.39
C GLY A 62 -34.94 14.20 3.77
N LYS A 63 -34.49 13.73 2.60
CA LYS A 63 -35.13 12.64 1.83
C LYS A 63 -34.50 11.26 2.08
N ALA A 64 -33.60 11.18 3.05
CA ALA A 64 -32.80 10.00 3.32
C ALA A 64 -33.64 8.83 3.86
N THR A 65 -33.39 7.64 3.32
CA THR A 65 -34.08 6.42 3.73
C THR A 65 -33.32 5.77 4.89
N PRO A 66 -33.96 5.45 6.03
CA PRO A 66 -33.26 4.78 7.13
C PRO A 66 -32.91 3.33 6.79
N VAL A 67 -31.71 2.88 7.17
CA VAL A 67 -31.30 1.47 7.08
C VAL A 67 -32.21 0.61 7.96
N ARG A 68 -32.73 -0.49 7.41
CA ARG A 68 -33.53 -1.46 8.18
C ARG A 68 -32.64 -2.28 9.11
N HIS A 69 -32.96 -2.31 10.39
CA HIS A 69 -32.25 -3.11 11.39
C HIS A 69 -32.96 -4.45 11.65
N PRO A 70 -32.25 -5.59 11.72
CA PRO A 70 -32.86 -6.91 11.94
C PRO A 70 -33.63 -7.04 13.27
N PHE A 71 -33.26 -6.25 14.28
CA PHE A 71 -33.83 -6.32 15.63
C PHE A 71 -34.86 -5.23 15.96
N GLY A 72 -35.44 -4.59 14.94
CA GLY A 72 -36.60 -3.70 15.12
C GLY A 72 -36.29 -2.21 15.11
N GLY A 73 -37.27 -1.47 14.60
CA GLY A 73 -37.21 -0.07 14.19
C GLY A 73 -37.96 0.04 12.88
N ASP A 74 -39.17 0.61 12.90
CA ASP A 74 -40.20 0.51 11.85
C ASP A 74 -39.79 1.03 10.45
N GLY A 75 -38.54 1.50 10.28
CA GLY A 75 -38.11 2.26 9.10
C GLY A 75 -38.84 3.60 8.96
N LYS A 76 -39.57 4.03 10.00
CA LYS A 76 -40.42 5.23 9.99
C LYS A 76 -39.74 6.48 10.53
N ARG A 77 -38.65 6.33 11.29
CA ARG A 77 -37.91 7.48 11.83
C ARG A 77 -36.84 7.90 10.82
N PRO A 78 -36.71 9.21 10.53
CA PRO A 78 -35.64 9.70 9.67
C PRO A 78 -34.27 9.32 10.27
N PRO A 79 -33.26 9.08 9.44
CA PRO A 79 -31.92 8.71 9.92
C PRO A 79 -31.31 9.85 10.74
N GLU A 80 -30.76 9.50 11.92
CA GLU A 80 -30.14 10.48 12.83
C GLU A 80 -28.79 10.99 12.32
N THR A 81 -28.10 10.18 11.53
CA THR A 81 -26.83 10.54 10.90
C THR A 81 -26.77 10.00 9.46
N PRO A 82 -25.92 10.56 8.58
CA PRO A 82 -25.75 10.01 7.24
C PRO A 82 -25.38 8.52 7.20
N ARG A 83 -24.77 8.01 8.28
CA ARG A 83 -24.36 6.61 8.40
C ARG A 83 -25.54 5.65 8.55
N ASN A 84 -26.69 6.16 8.95
CA ASN A 84 -27.92 5.38 9.09
C ASN A 84 -28.79 5.45 7.83
N MET A 85 -28.25 5.93 6.71
CA MET A 85 -28.95 6.04 5.43
C MET A 85 -28.71 4.81 4.54
N SER A 86 -29.75 4.32 3.86
CA SER A 86 -29.64 3.25 2.86
C SER A 86 -28.76 3.70 1.69
N GLU A 87 -28.89 4.95 1.25
CA GLU A 87 -28.10 5.54 0.16
C GLU A 87 -26.60 5.58 0.52
N TRP A 88 -26.28 5.81 1.80
CA TRP A 88 -24.91 5.72 2.31
C TRP A 88 -24.39 4.28 2.28
N ALA A 89 -25.19 3.31 2.72
CA ALA A 89 -24.82 1.90 2.69
C ALA A 89 -24.59 1.39 1.25
N GLU A 90 -25.43 1.80 0.30
CA GLU A 90 -25.27 1.49 -1.13
C GLU A 90 -23.98 2.09 -1.71
N MET A 91 -23.69 3.35 -1.39
CA MET A 91 -22.43 3.99 -1.81
C MET A 91 -21.22 3.23 -1.28
N LEU A 92 -21.24 2.83 0.00
CA LEU A 92 -20.15 2.05 0.58
C LEU A 92 -20.01 0.67 -0.07
N ASN A 93 -21.11 0.00 -0.41
CA ASN A 93 -21.10 -1.26 -1.19
C ASN A 93 -20.41 -1.08 -2.55
N LEU A 94 -20.73 0.00 -3.27
CA LEU A 94 -20.12 0.30 -4.56
C LEU A 94 -18.64 0.61 -4.43
N ALA A 95 -18.26 1.40 -3.42
CA ALA A 95 -16.87 1.71 -3.11
C ALA A 95 -16.07 0.43 -2.79
N ALA A 96 -16.66 -0.48 -2.00
CA ALA A 96 -16.04 -1.75 -1.64
C ALA A 96 -15.86 -2.68 -2.84
N LYS A 97 -16.89 -2.85 -3.68
CA LYS A 97 -16.81 -3.63 -4.93
C LYS A 97 -15.73 -3.08 -5.85
N TRP A 98 -15.68 -1.77 -6.01
CA TRP A 98 -14.63 -1.11 -6.79
C TRP A 98 -13.23 -1.38 -6.21
N LEU A 99 -13.09 -1.26 -4.89
CA LEU A 99 -11.82 -1.49 -4.20
C LEU A 99 -11.36 -2.95 -4.35
N GLN A 100 -12.27 -3.92 -4.26
CA GLN A 100 -12.00 -5.34 -4.54
C GLN A 100 -11.46 -5.53 -5.96
N THR A 101 -12.10 -4.93 -6.97
CA THR A 101 -11.61 -5.01 -8.36
C THR A 101 -10.22 -4.41 -8.50
N ARG A 102 -9.93 -3.28 -7.83
CA ARG A 102 -8.57 -2.70 -7.83
C ARG A 102 -7.55 -3.63 -7.19
N TRP A 103 -7.87 -4.20 -6.03
CA TRP A 103 -6.97 -5.05 -5.28
C TRP A 103 -6.57 -6.29 -6.09
N LYS A 104 -7.54 -6.97 -6.71
CA LYS A 104 -7.29 -8.15 -7.56
C LYS A 104 -6.31 -7.84 -8.70
N ARG A 105 -6.42 -6.66 -9.31
CA ARG A 105 -5.55 -6.26 -10.42
C ARG A 105 -4.15 -5.80 -9.98
N GLU A 106 -4.04 -5.19 -8.80
CA GLU A 106 -2.81 -4.48 -8.42
C GLU A 106 -1.92 -5.21 -7.42
N ILE A 107 -2.53 -6.03 -6.56
CA ILE A 107 -1.86 -6.68 -5.42
C ILE A 107 -2.13 -8.18 -5.46
N GLY A 108 -3.39 -8.56 -5.61
CA GLY A 108 -3.88 -9.91 -5.38
C GLY A 108 -3.60 -10.94 -6.47
N SER A 109 -2.97 -10.55 -7.57
CA SER A 109 -2.68 -11.46 -8.70
C SER A 109 -1.33 -12.16 -8.60
N THR A 110 -0.51 -11.87 -7.58
CA THR A 110 0.83 -12.45 -7.42
C THR A 110 1.06 -12.95 -6.00
N ALA A 111 2.05 -13.81 -5.81
CA ALA A 111 2.49 -14.24 -4.48
C ALA A 111 3.11 -13.10 -3.63
N TRP A 112 3.66 -12.06 -4.29
CA TRP A 112 4.39 -10.95 -3.67
C TRP A 112 3.47 -9.83 -3.19
N VAL A 113 2.55 -10.15 -2.29
CA VAL A 113 1.46 -9.26 -1.86
C VAL A 113 1.98 -7.97 -1.21
N SER A 114 2.90 -8.09 -0.24
CA SER A 114 3.43 -6.93 0.51
C SER A 114 4.36 -6.06 -0.35
N GLU A 115 5.20 -6.67 -1.19
CA GLU A 115 6.04 -5.98 -2.18
C GLU A 115 5.17 -5.18 -3.15
N ASN A 116 4.11 -5.79 -3.70
CA ASN A 116 3.15 -5.09 -4.55
C ASN A 116 2.49 -3.93 -3.81
N GLN A 117 2.06 -4.13 -2.56
CA GLN A 117 1.44 -3.07 -1.76
C GLN A 117 2.40 -1.88 -1.61
N LEU A 118 3.66 -2.13 -1.22
CA LEU A 118 4.71 -1.13 -1.09
C LEU A 118 4.95 -0.41 -2.42
N TYR A 119 5.10 -1.15 -3.52
CA TYR A 119 5.24 -0.58 -4.86
C TYR A 119 4.08 0.35 -5.24
N GLN A 120 2.83 -0.07 -5.01
CA GLN A 120 1.66 0.74 -5.33
C GLN A 120 1.61 2.04 -4.52
N LEU A 121 1.98 1.99 -3.23
CA LEU A 121 2.07 3.18 -2.37
C LEU A 121 3.13 4.15 -2.90
N LEU A 122 4.34 3.67 -3.16
CA LEU A 122 5.46 4.48 -3.67
C LEU A 122 5.12 5.08 -5.04
N LYS A 123 4.69 4.27 -6.00
CA LYS A 123 4.36 4.69 -7.38
C LYS A 123 3.36 5.83 -7.42
N ARG A 124 2.34 5.81 -6.56
CA ARG A 124 1.28 6.82 -6.58
C ARG A 124 1.65 8.10 -5.87
N GLN A 125 2.42 8.01 -4.78
CA GLN A 125 2.85 9.19 -4.03
C GLN A 125 4.05 9.90 -4.69
N LEU A 126 4.80 9.17 -5.51
CA LEU A 126 5.92 9.67 -6.32
C LEU A 126 5.54 9.83 -7.80
N LYS A 127 4.30 10.24 -8.08
CA LYS A 127 3.88 10.61 -9.44
C LYS A 127 4.87 11.64 -10.01
N GLY A 128 5.36 11.37 -11.22
CA GLY A 128 6.37 12.20 -11.88
C GLY A 128 7.82 11.82 -11.55
N LEU A 129 8.05 10.72 -10.82
CA LEU A 129 9.31 9.98 -10.82
C LEU A 129 9.08 8.61 -11.48
N GLN A 130 10.11 8.06 -12.11
CA GLN A 130 10.13 6.69 -12.59
C GLN A 130 10.28 5.72 -11.42
N VAL A 131 9.19 5.06 -11.04
CA VAL A 131 9.17 4.00 -10.01
C VAL A 131 9.05 2.65 -10.73
N GLN A 132 10.15 1.89 -10.73
CA GLN A 132 10.26 0.57 -11.37
C GLN A 132 10.00 -0.54 -10.34
N GLN A 133 9.22 -1.54 -10.73
CA GLN A 133 8.99 -2.74 -9.91
C GLN A 133 9.85 -3.90 -10.44
N HIS A 134 10.37 -4.74 -9.54
CA HIS A 134 11.23 -5.89 -9.87
C HIS A 134 12.35 -5.50 -10.84
N ALA A 135 13.00 -4.37 -10.55
CA ALA A 135 13.99 -3.79 -11.44
C ALA A 135 15.19 -4.73 -11.54
N GLN A 136 15.55 -5.08 -12.77
CA GLN A 136 16.71 -5.92 -13.09
C GLN A 136 17.75 -5.16 -13.93
N PRO A 137 18.35 -4.08 -13.43
CA PRO A 137 19.50 -3.50 -14.10
C PRO A 137 20.60 -4.54 -14.29
N THR A 138 21.32 -4.47 -15.42
CA THR A 138 22.35 -5.46 -15.78
C THR A 138 23.41 -5.67 -14.69
N TRP A 139 23.67 -4.63 -13.89
CA TRP A 139 24.67 -4.66 -12.82
C TRP A 139 24.25 -5.38 -11.54
N ILE A 140 22.97 -5.72 -11.36
CA ILE A 140 22.49 -6.48 -10.18
C ILE A 140 22.15 -7.93 -10.52
N SER A 141 22.20 -8.28 -11.81
CA SER A 141 21.96 -9.63 -12.30
C SER A 141 22.83 -10.67 -11.57
N PRO A 142 22.27 -11.84 -11.20
CA PRO A 142 20.93 -12.34 -11.52
C PRO A 142 19.84 -11.88 -10.53
N GLN A 143 20.16 -10.99 -9.59
CA GLN A 143 19.19 -10.48 -8.62
C GLN A 143 18.30 -9.40 -9.25
N HIS A 144 17.33 -8.93 -8.47
CA HIS A 144 16.50 -7.78 -8.79
C HIS A 144 16.31 -6.90 -7.55
N LEU A 145 15.80 -5.69 -7.77
CA LEU A 145 15.31 -4.80 -6.74
C LEU A 145 13.78 -4.80 -6.71
N ASP A 146 13.15 -4.92 -5.55
CA ASP A 146 11.67 -4.94 -5.48
C ASP A 146 11.10 -3.64 -6.03
N VAL A 147 11.66 -2.51 -5.59
CA VAL A 147 11.37 -1.18 -6.12
C VAL A 147 12.65 -0.40 -6.35
N PHE A 148 12.81 0.19 -7.54
CA PHE A 148 13.91 1.09 -7.87
C PHE A 148 13.40 2.42 -8.42
N ILE A 149 13.97 3.52 -7.92
CA ILE A 149 13.65 4.89 -8.30
C ILE A 149 14.95 5.54 -8.80
N PRO A 150 15.29 5.39 -10.10
CA PRO A 150 16.60 5.76 -10.63
C PRO A 150 16.93 7.25 -10.44
N GLU A 151 15.95 8.13 -10.64
CA GLU A 151 16.11 9.58 -10.61
C GLU A 151 16.61 10.14 -9.27
N VAL A 152 16.44 9.38 -8.18
CA VAL A 152 16.86 9.79 -6.83
C VAL A 152 17.81 8.79 -6.18
N SER A 153 18.29 7.81 -6.97
CA SER A 153 19.18 6.73 -6.53
C SER A 153 18.69 6.04 -5.26
N ILE A 154 17.39 5.72 -5.20
CA ILE A 154 16.78 4.99 -4.09
C ILE A 154 16.30 3.63 -4.60
N ALA A 155 16.65 2.59 -3.86
CA ALA A 155 16.08 1.25 -3.99
C ALA A 155 15.38 0.88 -2.68
N VAL A 156 14.29 0.13 -2.76
CA VAL A 156 13.51 -0.32 -1.62
C VAL A 156 13.23 -1.80 -1.76
N GLU A 157 13.40 -2.54 -0.67
CA GLU A 157 13.21 -3.98 -0.57
C GLU A 157 12.27 -4.29 0.60
N TYR A 158 11.30 -5.16 0.37
CA TYR A 158 10.44 -5.67 1.43
C TYR A 158 11.03 -6.96 1.99
N MET A 159 11.37 -6.94 3.27
CA MET A 159 12.03 -8.04 3.95
C MET A 159 11.02 -8.90 4.70
N GLY A 160 10.55 -9.95 4.04
CA GLY A 160 9.69 -11.00 4.61
C GLY A 160 10.34 -11.74 5.79
N ARG A 161 9.55 -12.53 6.54
CA ARG A 161 10.05 -13.31 7.69
C ARG A 161 11.24 -14.19 7.35
N GLN A 162 11.29 -14.75 6.14
CA GLN A 162 12.39 -15.60 5.69
C GLN A 162 13.77 -14.92 5.72
N HIS A 163 13.85 -13.58 5.75
CA HIS A 163 15.11 -12.84 5.84
C HIS A 163 15.68 -12.77 7.27
N TYR A 164 14.89 -13.13 8.29
CA TYR A 164 15.26 -13.02 9.70
C TYR A 164 15.33 -14.36 10.42
N GLU A 165 14.59 -15.35 9.95
CA GLU A 165 14.55 -16.68 10.55
C GLU A 165 14.52 -17.78 9.49
N PRO A 166 15.11 -18.96 9.77
CA PRO A 166 14.99 -20.11 8.90
C PRO A 166 13.54 -20.59 8.87
N ILE A 167 13.01 -20.75 7.66
CA ILE A 167 11.67 -21.28 7.42
C ILE A 167 11.84 -22.53 6.55
N ASP A 168 11.34 -23.68 7.01
CA ASP A 168 11.53 -24.98 6.35
C ASP A 168 11.04 -24.96 4.89
N PHE A 169 9.90 -24.32 4.62
CA PHE A 169 9.37 -24.13 3.28
C PHE A 169 10.36 -23.43 2.32
N PHE A 170 11.27 -22.60 2.86
CA PHE A 170 12.29 -21.88 2.12
C PHE A 170 13.69 -22.51 2.27
N GLY A 171 13.78 -23.80 2.61
CA GLY A 171 15.05 -24.53 2.72
C GLY A 171 15.73 -24.42 4.08
N GLY A 172 15.00 -24.00 5.11
CA GLY A 172 15.44 -23.97 6.50
C GLY A 172 16.73 -23.16 6.69
N ASN A 173 17.67 -23.70 7.48
CA ASN A 173 18.91 -23.00 7.81
C ASN A 173 19.84 -22.77 6.61
N THR A 174 19.86 -23.69 5.65
CA THR A 174 20.68 -23.54 4.44
C THR A 174 20.14 -22.43 3.55
N GLY A 175 18.83 -22.45 3.26
CA GLY A 175 18.18 -21.40 2.48
C GLY A 175 18.31 -20.02 3.14
N PHE A 176 18.21 -19.96 4.46
CA PHE A 176 18.41 -18.74 5.24
C PHE A 176 19.81 -18.13 5.04
N LYS A 177 20.87 -18.94 5.16
CA LYS A 177 22.25 -18.47 4.96
C LYS A 177 22.50 -18.00 3.53
N GLU A 178 21.96 -18.70 2.55
CA GLU A 178 22.06 -18.29 1.14
C GLU A 178 21.35 -16.96 0.89
N LEU A 179 20.17 -16.76 1.50
CA LEU A 179 19.42 -15.52 1.40
C LEU A 179 20.19 -14.35 2.00
N GLN A 180 20.74 -14.52 3.21
CA GLN A 180 21.60 -13.50 3.83
C GLN A 180 22.82 -13.14 2.97
N ALA A 181 23.45 -14.13 2.33
CA ALA A 181 24.57 -13.89 1.43
C ALA A 181 24.15 -13.16 0.13
N ARG A 182 22.92 -13.36 -0.34
CA ARG A 182 22.36 -12.61 -1.48
C ARG A 182 22.07 -11.16 -1.09
N ASP A 183 21.46 -10.95 0.07
CA ASP A 183 21.14 -9.63 0.61
C ASP A 183 22.40 -8.79 0.86
N ALA A 184 23.45 -9.39 1.44
CA ALA A 184 24.73 -8.72 1.65
C ALA A 184 25.37 -8.28 0.33
N ARG A 185 25.39 -9.14 -0.70
CA ARG A 185 25.87 -8.80 -2.04
C ARG A 185 25.04 -7.68 -2.69
N LYS A 186 23.71 -7.71 -2.48
CA LYS A 186 22.79 -6.68 -2.98
C LYS A 186 23.11 -5.32 -2.37
N GLN A 187 23.30 -5.27 -1.05
CA GLN A 187 23.71 -4.06 -0.32
C GLN A 187 25.04 -3.50 -0.82
N GLU A 188 26.07 -4.34 -0.92
CA GLU A 188 27.38 -3.94 -1.40
C GLU A 188 27.32 -3.38 -2.83
N THR A 189 26.55 -4.04 -3.71
CA THR A 189 26.39 -3.61 -5.11
C THR A 189 25.69 -2.26 -5.20
N CYS A 190 24.66 -2.02 -4.39
CA CYS A 190 23.97 -0.72 -4.33
C CYS A 190 24.90 0.37 -3.80
N ALA A 191 25.63 0.10 -2.72
CA ALA A 191 26.56 1.04 -2.11
C ALA A 191 27.67 1.48 -3.08
N LYS A 192 28.29 0.54 -3.79
CA LYS A 192 29.31 0.83 -4.83
C LYS A 192 28.80 1.75 -5.95
N ARG A 193 27.49 1.85 -6.12
CA ARG A 193 26.84 2.66 -7.16
C ARG A 193 26.17 3.93 -6.63
N GLY A 194 26.33 4.23 -5.34
CA GLY A 194 25.67 5.37 -4.70
C GLY A 194 24.14 5.23 -4.63
N ILE A 195 23.62 4.01 -4.71
CA ILE A 195 22.20 3.72 -4.56
C ILE A 195 21.91 3.50 -3.07
N ALA A 196 21.02 4.32 -2.52
CA ALA A 196 20.54 4.14 -1.16
C ALA A 196 19.49 3.02 -1.13
N LEU A 197 19.91 1.87 -0.63
CA LEU A 197 19.05 0.71 -0.44
C LEU A 197 18.37 0.78 0.92
N HIS A 198 17.04 0.76 0.93
CA HIS A 198 16.23 0.79 2.15
C HIS A 198 15.43 -0.51 2.30
N PHE A 199 15.35 -1.00 3.53
CA PHE A 199 14.54 -2.15 3.89
C PHE A 199 13.23 -1.73 4.56
N VAL A 200 12.18 -2.47 4.23
CA VAL A 200 10.87 -2.45 4.91
C VAL A 200 10.64 -3.84 5.46
N LYS A 201 10.76 -4.01 6.76
CA LYS A 201 10.60 -5.29 7.44
C LYS A 201 9.13 -5.69 7.52
N TYR A 202 8.89 -7.01 7.55
CA TYR A 202 7.55 -7.59 7.58
C TYR A 202 6.67 -7.18 8.78
N ASP A 203 7.28 -6.73 9.88
CA ASP A 203 6.58 -6.30 11.10
C ASP A 203 6.50 -4.77 11.22
N GLU A 204 6.97 -4.02 10.23
CA GLU A 204 6.79 -2.58 10.14
C GLU A 204 5.42 -2.22 9.53
N ASP A 205 4.91 -1.05 9.91
CA ASP A 205 3.75 -0.46 9.23
C ASP A 205 4.18 0.05 7.84
N ILE A 206 3.78 -0.71 6.80
CA ILE A 206 4.17 -0.45 5.42
C ILE A 206 3.76 0.97 4.98
N GLY A 207 2.61 1.47 5.43
CA GLY A 207 2.12 2.82 5.11
C GLY A 207 3.04 3.92 5.62
N SER A 208 3.35 3.89 6.92
CA SER A 208 4.25 4.83 7.58
C SER A 208 5.62 4.79 6.94
N ARG A 209 6.17 3.59 6.73
CA ARG A 209 7.48 3.40 6.11
C ARG A 209 7.52 3.90 4.67
N ALA A 210 6.48 3.64 3.88
CA ALA A 210 6.36 4.19 2.53
C ALA A 210 6.30 5.73 2.56
N GLY A 211 5.60 6.33 3.52
CA GLY A 211 5.55 7.78 3.70
C GLY A 211 6.93 8.42 3.95
N GLU A 212 7.74 7.80 4.79
CA GLU A 212 9.13 8.22 5.05
C GLU A 212 9.99 8.17 3.78
N LEU A 213 9.90 7.06 3.04
CA LEU A 213 10.62 6.85 1.78
C LEU A 213 10.19 7.85 0.70
N VAL A 214 8.88 8.16 0.65
CA VAL A 214 8.34 9.20 -0.25
C VAL A 214 8.93 10.56 0.10
N ALA A 215 8.95 10.93 1.38
CA ALA A 215 9.52 12.19 1.83
C ALA A 215 11.02 12.27 1.50
N LEU A 216 11.76 11.17 1.68
CA LEU A 216 13.17 11.07 1.32
C LEU A 216 13.38 11.25 -0.19
N ALA A 217 12.61 10.56 -1.03
CA ALA A 217 12.70 10.65 -2.48
C ALA A 217 12.42 12.07 -2.97
N LYS A 218 11.39 12.74 -2.44
CA LYS A 218 11.08 14.14 -2.78
C LYS A 218 12.23 15.08 -2.42
N ARG A 219 12.80 14.97 -1.22
CA ARG A 219 13.98 15.78 -0.81
C ARG A 219 15.17 15.58 -1.75
N ARG A 220 15.46 14.34 -2.13
CA ARG A 220 16.55 14.05 -3.09
C ARG A 220 16.30 14.60 -4.48
N LYS A 221 15.04 14.66 -4.92
CA LYS A 221 14.67 15.26 -6.20
C LYS A 221 14.91 16.78 -6.20
N GLU A 222 14.61 17.44 -5.09
CA GLU A 222 14.79 18.90 -4.91
C GLU A 222 16.26 19.29 -4.70
N MET A 223 17.06 18.40 -4.13
CA MET A 223 18.50 18.55 -3.97
C MET A 223 19.25 17.52 -4.82
N PRO A 224 19.23 17.64 -6.17
CA PRO A 224 20.03 16.77 -7.02
C PRO A 224 21.49 16.95 -6.59
N ASN A 225 22.09 15.85 -6.13
CA ASN A 225 23.39 15.83 -5.46
C ASN A 225 24.39 16.76 -6.16
N LYS A 226 24.78 17.87 -5.52
CA LYS A 226 25.99 18.60 -5.88
C LYS A 226 27.14 17.62 -5.63
N SER A 227 27.84 17.25 -6.71
CA SER A 227 29.18 16.65 -6.70
C SER A 227 29.38 15.44 -5.79
N VAL A 228 29.32 14.25 -6.38
CA VAL A 228 30.23 13.17 -5.99
C VAL A 228 31.62 13.59 -6.45
N GLU A 229 32.27 14.49 -5.71
CA GLU A 229 33.72 14.64 -5.81
C GLU A 229 34.33 13.35 -5.28
N HIS A 230 35.17 12.75 -6.11
CA HIS A 230 36.03 11.64 -5.73
C HIS A 230 36.73 11.98 -4.42
N TYR A 231 36.44 11.22 -3.36
CA TYR A 231 37.32 11.13 -2.20
C TYR A 231 38.59 10.41 -2.67
N VAL A 232 39.50 11.15 -3.30
CA VAL A 232 40.90 10.75 -3.41
C VAL A 232 41.49 10.98 -2.04
N SER A 233 41.72 9.90 -1.29
CA SER A 233 42.53 9.96 -0.08
C SER A 233 43.86 10.64 -0.39
N PRO A 234 44.25 11.72 0.29
CA PRO A 234 45.61 12.21 0.20
C PRO A 234 46.51 11.33 1.08
N GLY A 235 47.52 10.71 0.47
CA GLY A 235 48.72 10.26 1.19
C GLY A 235 48.97 8.75 1.24
N ALA A 236 49.42 8.20 0.12
CA ALA A 236 50.45 7.16 0.13
C ALA A 236 51.55 7.66 -0.81
N ASP A 237 52.52 8.38 -0.25
CA ASP A 237 53.91 8.50 -0.69
C ASP A 237 54.56 9.71 -0.02
N ALA A 238 55.37 9.44 1.01
CA ALA A 238 56.62 10.13 1.35
C ALA A 238 57.15 9.56 2.69
N GLY A 239 58.21 8.75 2.62
CA GLY A 239 58.98 8.30 3.78
C GLY A 239 59.41 6.84 3.68
#